data_AF-A0A7L5ZE46-F1
#
_entry.id   AF-A0A7L5ZE46-F1
#
_cell.length_a   1.000
_cell.length_b   1.000
_cell.length_c   1.000
_cell.angle_alpha   90.00
_cell.angle_beta   90.00
_cell.angle_gamma   90.00
#
_symmetry.space_group_name_H-M   'P 1'
#
loop_
_entity.id
_entity.type
_entity.pdbx_description
1 polymer ?
#
loop_
_entity_poly.entity_id
_entity_poly.type
_entity_poly.pdbx_seq_one_letter_code
_entity_poly.pdbx_strand_id
1 'polypeptide(L)'
;MSRLHALLELGIDLDPQLFDLARTHRSFAYEQGGLPHNERLEFLGDAVLGMVVTEHLYRIYPHHPEGRLAKLRAAVVNANSLAEVARGLGLGDELSLGKGEQATGGRDKSSILADAFEALLGAVLLSAGPEAAGRLVHRLFDPLVDEADRLGAGLDWKTSLQELCSAQDLGVPSYAITESGPDHDKSFEAVALVGDLRFPAGTGKSKKQAEQGAAQSAFEALSSLKPFDNPRAPIRPMPELPEVEVVRRGLATLVPGRTIRAVSVLHPRPVRAHPAGPDDFAHNLIGRTFTEPRRRGKYLWLPFTDGDALLAHLGMSGQFRLDRPDAPLPPNTRILVDFDDGGAQLRFVDQRMFGGLALSPGGAELPDEIAHIARDLFDPDLDLPALVADVRRRRSGIKRVLLNQQVVSGIGNIYADEALWQARLHYGQPADRLPAARVRGLLEAARTVMDDALAAGGTSFDALYVNVNGSSGYFGRSLAVYGREGQACLRCGRPLVREPFMNRSSYRCPSCQKRPGPLPSRRMPHRSIRNRPIARSEVVREPLMKAPPVVPTTCPSAEPIE
;
A
#
# COMPACT_ATOMS: atom_id res chain seq x y z
N MET A 1 -1.06 -40.42 -31.78
CA MET A 1 -2.34 -39.82 -32.21
C MET A 1 -2.25 -38.34 -31.89
N SER A 2 -2.68 -37.44 -32.78
CA SER A 2 -2.55 -36.00 -32.50
C SER A 2 -3.44 -35.60 -31.32
N ARG A 3 -2.97 -34.66 -30.49
CA ARG A 3 -3.69 -34.24 -29.27
C ARG A 3 -4.99 -33.49 -29.57
N LEU A 4 -5.29 -33.22 -30.83
CA LEU A 4 -6.61 -32.81 -31.32
C LEU A 4 -7.72 -33.82 -30.94
N HIS A 5 -7.41 -35.11 -30.76
CA HIS A 5 -8.36 -36.10 -30.21
C HIS A 5 -8.87 -35.74 -28.80
N ALA A 6 -8.19 -34.86 -28.05
CA ALA A 6 -8.69 -34.36 -26.76
C ALA A 6 -9.98 -33.53 -26.89
N LEU A 7 -10.32 -33.01 -28.09
CA LEU A 7 -11.62 -32.40 -28.37
C LEU A 7 -12.76 -33.44 -28.32
N LEU A 8 -12.49 -34.66 -28.80
CA LEU A 8 -13.45 -35.77 -28.77
C LEU A 8 -13.66 -36.29 -27.33
N GLU A 9 -12.62 -36.28 -26.48
CA GLU A 9 -12.75 -36.58 -25.05
C GLU A 9 -13.60 -35.54 -24.28
N LEU A 10 -13.76 -34.33 -24.82
CA LEU A 10 -14.65 -33.28 -24.27
C LEU A 10 -16.08 -33.34 -24.81
N GLY A 11 -16.40 -34.31 -25.67
CA GLY A 11 -17.71 -34.44 -26.32
C GLY A 11 -18.03 -33.26 -27.24
N ILE A 12 -17.02 -32.73 -27.93
CA ILE A 12 -17.17 -31.62 -28.88
C ILE A 12 -17.28 -32.21 -30.29
N ASP A 13 -18.47 -32.11 -30.89
CA ASP A 13 -18.70 -32.43 -32.30
C ASP A 13 -18.27 -31.22 -33.15
N LEU A 14 -17.19 -31.39 -33.92
CA LEU A 14 -16.55 -30.31 -34.68
C LEU A 14 -16.76 -30.54 -36.17
N ASP A 15 -17.39 -29.59 -36.85
CA ASP A 15 -17.62 -29.69 -38.30
C ASP A 15 -16.26 -29.77 -39.03
N PRO A 16 -16.00 -30.84 -39.80
CA PRO A 16 -14.73 -31.00 -40.52
C PRO A 16 -14.40 -29.83 -41.45
N GLN A 17 -15.40 -29.17 -42.04
CA GLN A 17 -15.20 -28.02 -42.93
C GLN A 17 -14.78 -26.78 -42.16
N LEU A 18 -15.33 -26.57 -40.95
CA LEU A 18 -14.92 -25.47 -40.07
C LEU A 18 -13.54 -25.72 -39.47
N PHE A 19 -13.20 -26.98 -39.17
CA PHE A 19 -11.83 -27.35 -38.77
C PHE A 19 -10.81 -27.12 -39.91
N ASP A 20 -11.14 -27.53 -41.13
CA ASP A 20 -10.33 -27.27 -42.33
C ASP A 20 -10.13 -25.77 -42.59
N LEU A 21 -11.15 -24.95 -42.35
CA LEU A 21 -11.05 -23.50 -42.42
C LEU A 21 -10.16 -22.92 -41.31
N ALA A 22 -10.31 -23.38 -40.07
CA ALA A 22 -9.53 -22.91 -38.92
C ALA A 22 -8.02 -23.17 -39.06
N ARG A 23 -7.65 -24.33 -39.62
CA ARG A 23 -6.24 -24.69 -39.87
C ARG A 23 -5.67 -24.11 -41.17
N THR A 24 -6.45 -23.35 -41.94
CA THR A 24 -6.01 -22.75 -43.23
C THR A 24 -5.50 -21.33 -43.05
N HIS A 25 -4.18 -21.18 -42.98
CA HIS A 25 -3.52 -19.88 -42.91
C HIS A 25 -3.54 -19.16 -44.27
N ARG A 26 -3.64 -17.82 -44.22
CA ARG A 26 -3.69 -16.94 -45.40
C ARG A 26 -2.61 -17.20 -46.46
N SER A 27 -1.38 -17.59 -46.06
CA SER A 27 -0.30 -17.84 -47.02
C SER A 27 -0.56 -19.09 -47.89
N PHE A 28 -1.21 -20.12 -47.34
CA PHE A 28 -1.65 -21.27 -48.12
C PHE A 28 -2.83 -20.90 -49.02
N ALA A 29 -3.82 -20.18 -48.47
CA ALA A 29 -4.99 -19.75 -49.20
C ALA A 29 -4.65 -18.93 -50.46
N TYR A 30 -3.68 -18.00 -50.38
CA TYR A 30 -3.21 -17.24 -51.54
C TYR A 30 -2.47 -18.12 -52.56
N GLU A 31 -1.63 -19.07 -52.11
CA GLU A 31 -0.96 -20.03 -53.02
C GLU A 31 -1.94 -20.96 -53.75
N GLN A 32 -3.12 -21.23 -53.17
CA GLN A 32 -4.20 -22.04 -53.76
C GLN A 32 -5.27 -21.21 -54.50
N GLY A 33 -4.95 -19.99 -54.92
CA GLY A 33 -5.85 -19.17 -55.75
C GLY A 33 -6.89 -18.35 -54.97
N GLY A 34 -6.67 -18.09 -53.68
CA GLY A 34 -7.53 -17.23 -52.86
C GLY A 34 -8.65 -17.99 -52.14
N LEU A 35 -8.35 -19.18 -51.60
CA LEU A 35 -9.30 -19.92 -50.76
C LEU A 35 -9.73 -19.11 -49.51
N PRO A 36 -10.88 -19.43 -48.89
CA PRO A 36 -11.19 -18.97 -47.55
C PRO A 36 -10.08 -19.34 -46.54
N HIS A 37 -9.82 -18.46 -45.58
CA HIS A 37 -8.79 -18.62 -44.55
C HIS A 37 -9.30 -18.26 -43.15
N ASN A 38 -8.49 -18.62 -42.16
CA ASN A 38 -8.82 -18.64 -40.74
C ASN A 38 -9.13 -17.27 -40.09
N GLU A 39 -8.61 -16.14 -40.59
CA GLU A 39 -8.79 -14.78 -40.02
C GLU A 39 -10.25 -14.41 -39.62
N ARG A 40 -11.27 -14.93 -40.31
CA ARG A 40 -12.68 -14.69 -39.94
C ARG A 40 -13.16 -15.51 -38.73
N LEU A 41 -12.59 -16.69 -38.52
CA LEU A 41 -12.84 -17.51 -37.34
C LEU A 41 -11.98 -17.04 -36.16
N GLU A 42 -10.75 -16.57 -36.41
CA GLU A 42 -9.88 -15.90 -35.43
C GLU A 42 -10.61 -14.74 -34.75
N PHE A 43 -11.14 -13.79 -35.54
CA PHE A 43 -11.96 -12.67 -35.03
C PHE A 43 -13.14 -13.10 -34.16
N LEU A 44 -13.79 -14.23 -34.47
CA LEU A 44 -14.87 -14.78 -33.67
C LEU A 44 -14.35 -15.46 -32.39
N GLY A 45 -13.21 -16.14 -32.49
CA GLY A 45 -12.55 -16.85 -31.41
C GLY A 45 -12.00 -15.96 -30.32
N ASP A 46 -11.32 -14.86 -30.66
CA ASP A 46 -10.85 -13.86 -29.68
C ASP A 46 -12.01 -13.35 -28.81
N ALA A 47 -13.14 -12.99 -29.44
CA ALA A 47 -14.33 -12.55 -28.71
C ALA A 47 -14.88 -13.62 -27.73
N VAL A 48 -14.87 -14.90 -28.12
CA VAL A 48 -15.29 -16.02 -27.25
C VAL A 48 -14.30 -16.22 -26.11
N LEU A 49 -12.99 -16.28 -26.41
CA LEU A 49 -11.93 -16.46 -25.42
C LEU A 49 -11.95 -15.33 -24.39
N GLY A 50 -12.00 -14.09 -24.87
CA GLY A 50 -12.08 -12.89 -24.06
C GLY A 50 -13.33 -12.86 -23.18
N MET A 51 -14.49 -13.28 -23.69
CA MET A 51 -15.73 -13.38 -22.90
C MET A 51 -15.61 -14.44 -21.80
N VAL A 52 -15.29 -15.69 -22.15
CA VAL A 52 -15.28 -16.82 -21.19
C VAL A 52 -14.23 -16.60 -20.09
N VAL A 53 -13.01 -16.17 -20.44
CA VAL A 53 -11.97 -15.89 -19.44
C VAL A 53 -12.35 -14.70 -18.56
N THR A 54 -12.98 -13.65 -19.11
CA THR A 54 -13.44 -12.50 -18.29
C THR A 54 -14.56 -12.91 -17.32
N GLU A 55 -15.52 -13.72 -17.78
CA GLU A 55 -16.62 -14.24 -16.96
C GLU A 55 -16.11 -15.17 -15.85
N HIS A 56 -15.16 -16.06 -16.18
CA HIS A 56 -14.49 -16.93 -15.22
C HIS A 56 -13.81 -16.11 -14.11
N LEU A 57 -12.90 -15.20 -14.50
CA LEU A 57 -12.16 -14.33 -13.57
C LEU A 57 -13.08 -13.51 -12.66
N TYR A 58 -14.18 -12.98 -13.20
CA TYR A 58 -15.16 -12.22 -12.41
C TYR A 58 -15.88 -13.10 -11.37
N ARG A 59 -16.21 -14.35 -11.72
CA ARG A 59 -16.89 -15.29 -10.81
C ARG A 59 -15.99 -15.84 -9.73
N ILE A 60 -14.77 -16.26 -10.06
CA ILE A 60 -13.86 -16.89 -9.08
C ILE A 60 -13.18 -15.87 -8.17
N TYR A 61 -13.05 -14.61 -8.61
CA TYR A 61 -12.44 -13.52 -7.82
C TYR A 61 -13.42 -12.35 -7.54
N PRO A 62 -14.53 -12.58 -6.82
CA PRO A 62 -15.60 -11.57 -6.61
C PRO A 62 -15.17 -10.34 -5.79
N HIS A 63 -13.96 -10.34 -5.24
CA HIS A 63 -13.38 -9.25 -4.46
C HIS A 63 -12.17 -8.58 -5.14
N HIS A 64 -11.76 -9.04 -6.33
CA HIS A 64 -10.67 -8.40 -7.06
C HIS A 64 -11.16 -7.13 -7.76
N PRO A 65 -10.43 -6.01 -7.66
CA PRO A 65 -10.75 -4.81 -8.43
C PRO A 65 -10.55 -5.07 -9.92
N GLU A 66 -11.32 -4.37 -10.76
CA GLU A 66 -11.25 -4.41 -12.23
C GLU A 66 -9.80 -4.41 -12.76
N GLY A 67 -8.95 -3.53 -12.22
CA GLY A 67 -7.54 -3.41 -12.62
C GLY A 67 -6.64 -4.61 -12.26
N ARG A 68 -7.06 -5.52 -11.38
CA ARG A 68 -6.40 -6.83 -11.16
C ARG A 68 -6.94 -7.87 -12.13
N LEU A 69 -8.28 -7.94 -12.30
CA LEU A 69 -8.93 -8.82 -13.27
C LEU A 69 -8.41 -8.59 -14.70
N ALA A 70 -8.28 -7.34 -15.11
CA ALA A 70 -7.75 -6.96 -16.42
C ALA A 70 -6.28 -7.39 -16.63
N LYS A 71 -5.47 -7.40 -15.57
CA LYS A 71 -4.07 -7.85 -15.65
C LYS A 71 -3.94 -9.38 -15.65
N LEU A 72 -4.72 -10.09 -14.83
CA LEU A 72 -4.82 -11.54 -14.88
C LEU A 72 -5.25 -11.98 -16.28
N ARG A 73 -6.28 -11.34 -16.85
CA ARG A 73 -6.71 -11.58 -18.22
C ARG A 73 -5.59 -11.33 -19.24
N ALA A 74 -4.84 -10.23 -19.13
CA ALA A 74 -3.71 -9.96 -20.04
C ALA A 74 -2.52 -10.93 -19.87
N ALA A 75 -2.32 -11.49 -18.68
CA ALA A 75 -1.29 -12.49 -18.41
C ALA A 75 -1.65 -13.87 -18.99
N VAL A 76 -2.95 -14.19 -19.06
CA VAL A 76 -3.47 -15.48 -19.53
C VAL A 76 -3.84 -15.44 -21.03
N VAL A 77 -4.45 -14.36 -21.48
CA VAL A 77 -4.88 -14.14 -22.87
C VAL A 77 -3.87 -13.22 -23.55
N ASN A 78 -2.83 -13.83 -24.10
CA ASN A 78 -1.83 -13.19 -24.96
C ASN A 78 -1.22 -14.21 -25.93
N ALA A 79 -0.64 -13.72 -27.04
CA ALA A 79 -0.13 -14.57 -28.12
C ALA A 79 0.90 -15.63 -27.69
N ASN A 80 1.66 -15.44 -26.60
CA ASN A 80 2.59 -16.48 -26.13
C ASN A 80 1.83 -17.63 -25.46
N SER A 81 0.91 -17.32 -24.54
CA SER A 81 0.08 -18.30 -23.85
C SER A 81 -0.80 -19.09 -24.84
N LEU A 82 -1.41 -18.41 -25.81
CA LEU A 82 -2.18 -19.06 -26.87
C LEU A 82 -1.31 -19.98 -27.74
N ALA A 83 -0.11 -19.53 -28.12
CA ALA A 83 0.83 -20.37 -28.86
C ALA A 83 1.33 -21.58 -28.07
N GLU A 84 1.52 -21.46 -26.75
CA GLU A 84 1.86 -22.58 -25.88
C GLU A 84 0.72 -23.60 -25.77
N VAL A 85 -0.54 -23.15 -25.67
CA VAL A 85 -1.72 -24.02 -25.77
C VAL A 85 -1.78 -24.70 -27.14
N ALA A 86 -1.57 -23.97 -28.24
CA ALA A 86 -1.56 -24.50 -29.60
C ALA A 86 -0.47 -25.56 -29.82
N ARG A 87 0.76 -25.33 -29.33
CA ARG A 87 1.84 -26.35 -29.28
C ARG A 87 1.43 -27.53 -28.42
N GLY A 88 0.81 -27.25 -27.26
CA GLY A 88 0.26 -28.25 -26.35
C GLY A 88 -0.75 -29.18 -27.04
N LEU A 89 -1.53 -28.68 -28.00
CA LEU A 89 -2.48 -29.45 -28.80
C LEU A 89 -1.87 -30.08 -30.07
N GLY A 90 -0.63 -29.72 -30.44
CA GLY A 90 -0.02 -30.13 -31.71
C GLY A 90 -0.59 -29.41 -32.93
N LEU A 91 -1.26 -28.27 -32.74
CA LEU A 91 -2.01 -27.58 -33.81
C LEU A 91 -1.11 -27.17 -34.99
N GLY A 92 0.16 -26.83 -34.71
CA GLY A 92 1.15 -26.45 -35.72
C GLY A 92 1.39 -27.50 -36.82
N ASP A 93 1.18 -28.79 -36.53
CA ASP A 93 1.34 -29.87 -37.51
C ASP A 93 0.13 -29.99 -38.45
N GLU A 94 -1.07 -29.65 -37.96
CA GLU A 94 -2.33 -29.70 -38.72
C GLU A 94 -2.50 -28.48 -39.68
N LEU A 95 -1.70 -27.42 -39.49
CA LEU A 95 -1.79 -26.19 -40.29
C LEU A 95 -1.47 -26.38 -41.77
N SER A 96 -2.33 -25.81 -42.62
CA SER A 96 -2.06 -25.58 -44.03
C SER A 96 -1.34 -24.24 -44.18
N LEU A 97 -0.03 -24.28 -44.44
CA LEU A 97 0.84 -23.11 -44.62
C LEU A 97 1.38 -23.05 -46.06
N GLY A 98 1.54 -21.86 -46.62
CA GLY A 98 2.22 -21.67 -47.91
C GLY A 98 3.70 -22.05 -47.84
N LYS A 99 4.31 -22.39 -48.98
CA LYS A 99 5.70 -22.89 -49.06
C LYS A 99 6.72 -21.95 -48.42
N GLY A 100 6.58 -20.64 -48.62
CA GLY A 100 7.47 -19.63 -48.01
C GLY A 100 7.32 -19.55 -46.48
N GLU A 101 6.11 -19.75 -45.98
CA GLU A 101 5.81 -19.75 -44.55
C GLU A 101 6.36 -21.02 -43.88
N GLN A 102 6.21 -22.18 -44.53
CA GLN A 102 6.83 -23.44 -44.09
C GLN A 102 8.36 -23.33 -44.03
N ALA A 103 8.99 -22.79 -45.07
CA ALA A 103 10.44 -22.64 -45.17
C ALA A 103 11.05 -21.74 -44.08
N THR A 104 10.25 -20.86 -43.47
CA THR A 104 10.67 -19.98 -42.36
C THR A 104 10.19 -20.49 -40.99
N GLY A 105 9.83 -21.77 -40.87
CA GLY A 105 9.44 -22.39 -39.60
C GLY A 105 8.04 -22.03 -39.12
N GLY A 106 7.13 -21.63 -40.02
CA GLY A 106 5.79 -21.12 -39.69
C GLY A 106 4.96 -21.99 -38.75
N ARG A 107 5.17 -23.31 -38.74
CA ARG A 107 4.47 -24.25 -37.84
C ARG A 107 4.73 -24.02 -36.34
N ASP A 108 5.85 -23.38 -36.00
CA ASP A 108 6.23 -23.07 -34.60
C ASP A 108 6.23 -21.56 -34.28
N LYS A 109 5.82 -20.70 -35.23
CA LYS A 109 5.75 -19.26 -35.00
C LYS A 109 4.58 -18.93 -34.06
N SER A 110 4.87 -18.26 -32.95
CA SER A 110 3.86 -17.97 -31.93
C SER A 110 2.67 -17.14 -32.42
N SER A 111 2.85 -16.23 -33.39
CA SER A 111 1.71 -15.49 -33.97
C SER A 111 0.75 -16.45 -34.68
N ILE A 112 1.25 -17.17 -35.69
CA ILE A 112 0.45 -18.11 -36.50
C ILE A 112 -0.26 -19.15 -35.61
N LEU A 113 0.41 -19.63 -34.57
CA LEU A 113 -0.16 -20.58 -33.61
C LEU A 113 -1.25 -19.98 -32.72
N ALA A 114 -1.14 -18.71 -32.32
CA ALA A 114 -2.17 -18.01 -31.57
C ALA A 114 -3.41 -17.76 -32.43
N ASP A 115 -3.21 -17.16 -33.61
CA ASP A 115 -4.26 -16.84 -34.59
C ASP A 115 -5.05 -18.12 -34.98
N ALA A 116 -4.34 -19.25 -35.18
CA ALA A 116 -4.95 -20.54 -35.47
C ALA A 116 -5.71 -21.15 -34.28
N PHE A 117 -5.28 -20.90 -33.04
CA PHE A 117 -6.01 -21.36 -31.85
C PHE A 117 -7.32 -20.61 -31.67
N GLU A 118 -7.32 -19.29 -31.87
CA GLU A 118 -8.54 -18.48 -31.88
C GLU A 118 -9.48 -18.94 -33.00
N ALA A 119 -8.95 -19.20 -34.21
CA ALA A 119 -9.76 -19.75 -35.30
C ALA A 119 -10.36 -21.13 -34.98
N LEU A 120 -9.63 -22.01 -34.28
CA LEU A 120 -10.17 -23.28 -33.80
C LEU A 120 -11.32 -23.08 -32.80
N LEU A 121 -11.20 -22.10 -31.89
CA LEU A 121 -12.26 -21.77 -30.94
C LEU A 121 -13.51 -21.19 -31.65
N GLY A 122 -13.32 -20.38 -32.69
CA GLY A 122 -14.39 -19.91 -33.57
C GLY A 122 -15.11 -21.06 -34.29
N ALA A 123 -14.36 -22.06 -34.79
CA ALA A 123 -14.94 -23.28 -35.39
C ALA A 123 -15.74 -24.12 -34.38
N VAL A 124 -15.23 -24.26 -33.14
CA VAL A 124 -15.93 -24.97 -32.05
C VAL A 124 -17.22 -24.27 -31.66
N LEU A 125 -17.23 -22.93 -31.54
CA LEU A 125 -18.45 -22.15 -31.28
C LEU A 125 -19.53 -22.43 -32.34
N LEU A 126 -19.15 -22.40 -33.61
CA LEU A 126 -20.10 -22.57 -34.72
C LEU A 126 -20.59 -24.02 -34.88
N SER A 127 -19.77 -25.02 -34.52
CA SER A 127 -20.13 -26.44 -34.64
C SER A 127 -20.95 -26.94 -33.45
N ALA A 128 -20.51 -26.63 -32.22
CA ALA A 128 -21.02 -27.23 -30.98
C ALA A 128 -21.59 -26.21 -29.98
N GLY A 129 -21.66 -24.93 -30.35
CA GLY A 129 -22.28 -23.87 -29.56
C GLY A 129 -21.42 -23.30 -28.42
N PRO A 130 -21.94 -22.27 -27.72
CA PRO A 130 -21.19 -21.53 -26.70
C PRO A 130 -20.81 -22.37 -25.49
N GLU A 131 -21.61 -23.37 -25.11
CA GLU A 131 -21.26 -24.25 -23.99
C GLU A 131 -20.06 -25.15 -24.30
N ALA A 132 -19.95 -25.67 -25.52
CA ALA A 132 -18.82 -26.50 -25.94
C ALA A 132 -17.53 -25.67 -26.03
N ALA A 133 -17.62 -24.47 -26.62
CA ALA A 133 -16.51 -23.52 -26.64
C ALA A 133 -16.08 -23.11 -25.22
N GLY A 134 -17.03 -22.85 -24.32
CA GLY A 134 -16.78 -22.57 -22.90
C GLY A 134 -16.06 -23.72 -22.19
N ARG A 135 -16.53 -24.98 -22.36
CA ARG A 135 -15.86 -26.16 -21.80
C ARG A 135 -14.42 -26.31 -22.29
N LEU A 136 -14.17 -26.05 -23.57
CA LEU A 136 -12.83 -26.09 -24.15
C LEU A 136 -11.91 -25.01 -23.56
N VAL A 137 -12.40 -23.76 -23.47
CA VAL A 137 -11.63 -22.66 -22.85
C VAL A 137 -11.32 -23.00 -21.40
N HIS A 138 -12.31 -23.41 -20.60
CA HIS A 138 -12.08 -23.76 -19.20
C HIS A 138 -11.04 -24.89 -19.05
N ARG A 139 -11.13 -25.94 -19.87
CA ARG A 139 -10.20 -27.08 -19.83
C ARG A 139 -8.74 -26.67 -20.07
N LEU A 140 -8.50 -25.64 -20.88
CA LEU A 140 -7.17 -25.23 -21.34
C LEU A 140 -6.64 -23.98 -20.61
N PHE A 141 -7.51 -23.04 -20.23
CA PHE A 141 -7.15 -21.74 -19.68
C PHE A 141 -7.39 -21.62 -18.17
N ASP A 142 -8.28 -22.38 -17.53
CA ASP A 142 -8.40 -22.35 -16.07
C ASP A 142 -7.07 -22.72 -15.38
N PRO A 143 -6.29 -23.74 -15.85
CA PRO A 143 -4.96 -24.01 -15.31
C PRO A 143 -3.95 -22.86 -15.52
N LEU A 144 -4.09 -22.08 -16.61
CA LEU A 144 -3.30 -20.88 -16.85
C LEU A 144 -3.73 -19.72 -15.94
N VAL A 145 -5.02 -19.62 -15.59
CA VAL A 145 -5.54 -18.66 -14.61
C VAL A 145 -5.06 -19.00 -13.19
N ASP A 146 -5.10 -20.27 -12.80
CA ASP A 146 -4.60 -20.75 -11.51
C ASP A 146 -3.10 -20.54 -11.37
N GLU A 147 -2.32 -20.81 -12.42
CA GLU A 147 -0.87 -20.57 -12.42
C GLU A 147 -0.57 -19.06 -12.51
N ALA A 148 -1.38 -18.28 -13.24
CA ALA A 148 -1.27 -16.83 -13.26
C ALA A 148 -1.52 -16.23 -11.87
N ASP A 149 -2.55 -16.61 -11.13
CA ASP A 149 -2.76 -16.05 -9.79
C ASP A 149 -1.69 -16.52 -8.79
N ARG A 150 -1.26 -17.80 -8.87
CA ARG A 150 -0.20 -18.38 -8.04
C ARG A 150 1.18 -17.75 -8.27
N LEU A 151 1.56 -17.52 -9.52
CA LEU A 151 2.77 -16.77 -9.87
C LEU A 151 2.59 -15.26 -9.71
N GLY A 152 1.39 -14.80 -9.34
CA GLY A 152 1.02 -13.40 -9.27
C GLY A 152 1.14 -12.68 -10.60
N ALA A 153 0.97 -13.34 -11.74
CA ALA A 153 0.90 -12.68 -13.03
C ALA A 153 -0.29 -11.69 -13.06
N GLY A 154 0.03 -10.42 -12.81
CA GLY A 154 -0.93 -9.31 -12.64
C GLY A 154 -0.81 -8.61 -11.26
N LEU A 155 -0.27 -9.31 -10.27
CA LEU A 155 0.44 -8.74 -9.14
C LEU A 155 1.89 -8.47 -9.57
N ASP A 156 2.24 -7.22 -9.87
CA ASP A 156 3.66 -6.87 -9.84
C ASP A 156 4.08 -7.02 -8.36
N TRP A 157 4.69 -8.14 -7.96
CA TRP A 157 4.91 -8.47 -6.56
C TRP A 157 5.69 -7.38 -5.85
N LYS A 158 6.58 -6.65 -6.54
CA LYS A 158 7.27 -5.49 -5.95
C LYS A 158 6.28 -4.37 -5.62
N THR A 159 5.36 -4.03 -6.52
CA THR A 159 4.26 -3.08 -6.27
C THR A 159 3.25 -3.63 -5.25
N SER A 160 2.86 -4.91 -5.33
CA SER A 160 1.89 -5.52 -4.43
C SER A 160 2.41 -5.68 -3.01
N LEU A 161 3.68 -6.05 -2.85
CA LEU A 161 4.39 -5.98 -1.56
C LEU A 161 4.49 -4.53 -1.09
N GLN A 162 4.81 -3.58 -1.96
CA GLN A 162 4.87 -2.17 -1.58
C GLN A 162 3.49 -1.60 -1.19
N GLU A 163 2.41 -2.04 -1.84
CA GLU A 163 1.02 -1.69 -1.51
C GLU A 163 0.58 -2.37 -0.19
N LEU A 164 0.90 -3.65 0.01
CA LEU A 164 0.65 -4.39 1.26
C LEU A 164 1.41 -3.75 2.43
N CYS A 165 2.73 -3.54 2.29
CA CYS A 165 3.54 -2.90 3.32
C CYS A 165 3.12 -1.44 3.57
N SER A 166 2.56 -0.76 2.55
CA SER A 166 1.96 0.57 2.73
C SER A 166 0.57 0.51 3.40
N ALA A 167 -0.21 -0.55 3.20
CA ALA A 167 -1.53 -0.74 3.82
C ALA A 167 -1.42 -1.20 5.28
N GLN A 168 -0.38 -1.97 5.60
CA GLN A 168 -0.03 -2.45 6.94
C GLN A 168 0.94 -1.52 7.71
N ASP A 169 1.38 -0.42 7.09
CA ASP A 169 2.41 0.53 7.59
C ASP A 169 3.75 -0.12 8.03
N LEU A 170 4.15 -1.20 7.34
CA LEU A 170 5.38 -1.96 7.57
C LEU A 170 6.63 -1.33 6.92
N GLY A 171 6.46 -0.26 6.13
CA GLY A 171 7.54 0.45 5.44
C GLY A 171 7.62 0.16 3.94
N VAL A 172 8.70 0.62 3.29
CA VAL A 172 8.95 0.32 1.86
C VAL A 172 9.81 -0.94 1.78
N PRO A 173 9.42 -1.98 1.02
CA PRO A 173 10.27 -3.14 0.80
C PRO A 173 11.56 -2.75 0.07
N SER A 174 12.68 -3.29 0.53
CA SER A 174 13.99 -3.16 -0.12
C SER A 174 14.60 -4.53 -0.40
N TYR A 175 15.52 -4.61 -1.36
CA TYR A 175 16.03 -5.87 -1.88
C TYR A 175 17.55 -5.91 -1.74
N ALA A 176 18.08 -6.94 -1.07
CA ALA A 176 19.50 -7.27 -1.07
C ALA A 176 19.74 -8.35 -2.14
N ILE A 177 20.61 -8.09 -3.12
CA ILE A 177 20.84 -8.96 -4.27
C ILE A 177 22.28 -9.47 -4.26
N THR A 178 22.45 -10.76 -4.50
CA THR A 178 23.72 -11.44 -4.77
C THR A 178 23.70 -12.02 -6.19
N GLU A 179 24.88 -12.12 -6.82
CA GLU A 179 25.04 -12.71 -8.16
C GLU A 179 26.15 -13.77 -8.15
N SER A 180 25.94 -14.85 -8.89
CA SER A 180 26.83 -16.00 -8.98
C SER A 180 26.78 -16.64 -10.39
N GLY A 181 27.74 -17.51 -10.69
CA GLY A 181 27.88 -18.15 -12.00
C GLY A 181 28.71 -17.32 -13.01
N PRO A 182 29.10 -17.93 -14.15
CA PRO A 182 29.87 -17.26 -15.20
C PRO A 182 29.02 -16.25 -15.98
N ASP A 183 29.64 -15.33 -16.72
CA ASP A 183 28.93 -14.25 -17.41
C ASP A 183 27.83 -14.71 -18.40
N HIS A 184 27.97 -15.91 -18.97
CA HIS A 184 27.00 -16.52 -19.87
C HIS A 184 25.91 -17.37 -19.18
N ASP A 185 26.00 -17.60 -17.87
CA ASP A 185 25.00 -18.32 -17.07
C ASP A 185 24.87 -17.73 -15.65
N LYS A 186 24.66 -16.41 -15.58
CA LYS A 186 24.47 -15.74 -14.29
C LYS A 186 23.18 -16.16 -13.62
N SER A 187 23.29 -16.44 -12.33
CA SER A 187 22.17 -16.69 -11.43
C SER A 187 22.16 -15.60 -10.37
N PHE A 188 20.97 -15.06 -10.10
CA PHE A 188 20.76 -14.00 -9.13
C PHE A 188 19.89 -14.52 -8.00
N GLU A 189 20.24 -14.14 -6.78
CA GLU A 189 19.44 -14.37 -5.58
C GLU A 189 19.12 -13.00 -4.98
N ALA A 190 17.86 -12.80 -4.57
CA ALA A 190 17.41 -11.57 -3.93
C ALA A 190 16.67 -11.89 -2.64
N VAL A 191 16.85 -11.05 -1.63
CA VAL A 191 16.14 -11.13 -0.34
C VAL A 191 15.37 -9.85 -0.11
N ALA A 192 14.07 -9.97 0.13
CA ALA A 192 13.23 -8.85 0.51
C ALA A 192 13.38 -8.51 2.01
N LEU A 193 13.39 -7.22 2.30
CA LEU A 193 13.53 -6.62 3.62
C LEU A 193 12.38 -5.64 3.84
N VAL A 194 11.56 -5.86 4.87
CA VAL A 194 10.42 -5.00 5.23
C VAL A 194 10.51 -4.65 6.71
N GLY A 195 10.70 -3.38 7.02
CA GLY A 195 11.05 -2.96 8.38
C GLY A 195 12.36 -3.62 8.83
N ASP A 196 12.32 -4.32 9.97
CA ASP A 196 13.41 -5.15 10.47
C ASP A 196 13.28 -6.65 10.08
N LEU A 197 12.21 -7.02 9.35
CA LEU A 197 11.95 -8.40 8.92
C LEU A 197 12.68 -8.73 7.61
N ARG A 198 13.25 -9.94 7.56
CA ARG A 198 13.99 -10.48 6.43
C ARG A 198 13.34 -11.77 5.97
N PHE A 199 12.92 -11.83 4.71
CA PHE A 199 12.11 -12.91 4.16
C PHE A 199 12.96 -13.93 3.39
N PRO A 200 12.40 -15.10 3.02
CA PRO A 200 13.08 -16.07 2.16
C PRO A 200 13.58 -15.44 0.85
N ALA A 201 14.63 -16.04 0.28
CA ALA A 201 15.26 -15.54 -0.94
C ALA A 201 14.54 -16.05 -2.21
N GLY A 202 14.36 -15.17 -3.19
CA GLY A 202 13.94 -15.52 -4.54
C GLY A 202 15.13 -15.63 -5.48
N THR A 203 15.14 -16.64 -6.35
CA THR A 203 16.21 -16.88 -7.33
C THR A 203 15.73 -16.65 -8.76
N GLY A 204 16.63 -16.31 -9.68
CA GLY A 204 16.30 -16.16 -11.10
C GLY A 204 17.49 -15.91 -12.02
N LYS A 205 17.27 -16.01 -13.33
CA LYS A 205 18.29 -15.73 -14.36
C LYS A 205 18.44 -14.23 -14.68
N SER A 206 17.67 -13.37 -14.01
CA SER A 206 17.88 -11.92 -14.00
C SER A 206 17.59 -11.31 -12.63
N LYS A 207 18.19 -10.15 -12.35
CA LYS A 207 17.94 -9.39 -11.10
C LYS A 207 16.44 -9.11 -10.89
N LYS A 208 15.73 -8.74 -11.96
CA LYS A 208 14.28 -8.50 -11.93
C LYS A 208 13.50 -9.75 -11.52
N GLN A 209 13.88 -10.93 -12.02
CA GLN A 209 13.19 -12.19 -11.72
C GLN A 209 13.43 -12.62 -10.26
N ALA A 210 14.69 -12.53 -9.78
CA ALA A 210 15.03 -12.80 -8.39
C ALA A 210 14.29 -11.85 -7.42
N GLU A 211 14.25 -10.55 -7.72
CA GLU A 211 13.51 -9.56 -6.91
C GLU A 211 12.00 -9.82 -6.87
N GLN A 212 11.39 -10.31 -7.95
CA GLN A 212 9.96 -10.65 -7.97
C GLN A 212 9.67 -11.88 -7.10
N GLY A 213 10.49 -12.94 -7.18
CA GLY A 213 10.35 -14.10 -6.27
C GLY A 213 10.56 -13.73 -4.80
N ALA A 214 11.52 -12.86 -4.51
CA ALA A 214 11.74 -12.33 -3.16
C ALA A 214 10.56 -11.49 -2.66
N ALA A 215 9.95 -10.72 -3.57
CA ALA A 215 8.77 -9.91 -3.27
C ALA A 215 7.53 -10.77 -3.00
N GLN A 216 7.35 -11.85 -3.78
CA GLN A 216 6.32 -12.86 -3.56
C GLN A 216 6.45 -13.51 -2.18
N SER A 217 7.62 -14.05 -1.83
CA SER A 217 7.84 -14.71 -0.52
C SER A 217 7.57 -13.78 0.66
N ALA A 218 7.90 -12.48 0.54
CA ALA A 218 7.56 -11.49 1.55
C ALA A 218 6.07 -11.13 1.55
N PHE A 219 5.42 -11.06 0.39
CA PHE A 219 4.00 -10.74 0.28
C PHE A 219 3.13 -11.85 0.87
N GLU A 220 3.43 -13.11 0.58
CA GLU A 220 2.70 -14.27 1.10
C GLU A 220 2.81 -14.36 2.63
N ALA A 221 4.02 -14.19 3.17
CA ALA A 221 4.28 -14.18 4.61
C ALA A 221 3.63 -12.99 5.35
N LEU A 222 3.43 -11.86 4.67
CA LEU A 222 2.76 -10.67 5.23
C LEU A 222 1.25 -10.62 4.98
N SER A 223 0.74 -11.32 3.96
CA SER A 223 -0.70 -11.37 3.63
C SER A 223 -1.45 -12.44 4.43
N SER A 224 -0.74 -13.48 4.86
CA SER A 224 -1.24 -14.46 5.84
C SER A 224 -1.43 -13.85 7.24
N LEU A 225 -0.83 -12.68 7.50
CA LEU A 225 -1.21 -11.76 8.57
C LEU A 225 -2.33 -10.83 8.05
N LYS A 226 -3.56 -10.96 8.55
CA LYS A 226 -4.75 -10.21 8.05
C LYS A 226 -4.66 -8.69 8.26
N PRO A 227 -4.78 -7.86 7.20
CA PRO A 227 -5.73 -6.72 7.23
C PRO A 227 -6.35 -6.33 5.86
N PHE A 228 -7.21 -5.29 5.86
CA PHE A 228 -8.18 -4.94 4.80
C PHE A 228 -7.81 -3.80 3.82
N ASP A 229 -8.47 -3.82 2.65
CA ASP A 229 -8.28 -3.05 1.41
C ASP A 229 -8.36 -1.50 1.36
N ASN A 230 -8.04 -1.00 0.15
CA ASN A 230 -7.78 0.36 -0.39
C ASN A 230 -9.03 0.87 -1.22
N PRO A 231 -9.01 1.66 -2.35
CA PRO A 231 -8.04 2.60 -2.94
C PRO A 231 -8.57 4.01 -3.37
N ARG A 232 -7.62 4.89 -3.75
CA ARG A 232 -7.66 6.06 -4.69
C ARG A 232 -8.79 7.13 -4.64
N ALA A 233 -8.43 8.25 -4.02
CA ALA A 233 -8.88 9.62 -4.32
C ALA A 233 -7.61 10.54 -4.32
N PRO A 234 -7.60 11.77 -4.88
CA PRO A 234 -6.42 12.64 -4.87
C PRO A 234 -5.83 12.79 -3.46
N ILE A 235 -4.50 12.91 -3.32
CA ILE A 235 -3.81 12.89 -2.01
C ILE A 235 -4.06 14.21 -1.25
N ARG A 236 -5.29 14.35 -0.75
CA ARG A 236 -5.67 15.27 0.32
C ARG A 236 -4.86 14.87 1.56
N PRO A 237 -4.07 15.78 2.15
CA PRO A 237 -3.39 15.52 3.41
C PRO A 237 -4.40 15.28 4.52
N MET A 238 -3.97 14.52 5.53
CA MET A 238 -4.73 14.24 6.73
C MET A 238 -4.97 15.56 7.50
N PRO A 239 -6.17 15.84 8.05
CA PRO A 239 -6.36 16.90 9.04
C PRO A 239 -5.28 16.79 10.13
N GLU A 240 -4.61 17.91 10.38
CA GLU A 240 -3.61 18.04 11.43
C GLU A 240 -4.25 18.84 12.57
N LEU A 241 -3.47 19.34 13.53
CA LEU A 241 -4.04 20.01 14.71
C LEU A 241 -5.02 21.16 14.38
N PRO A 242 -4.70 22.10 13.47
CA PRO A 242 -5.59 23.21 13.16
C PRO A 242 -6.98 22.78 12.68
N GLU A 243 -7.06 21.80 11.78
CA GLU A 243 -8.34 21.30 11.26
C GLU A 243 -9.17 20.61 12.36
N VAL A 244 -8.52 19.79 13.20
CA VAL A 244 -9.18 19.09 14.31
C VAL A 244 -9.68 20.08 15.38
N GLU A 245 -8.93 21.16 15.66
CA GLU A 245 -9.35 22.21 16.59
C GLU A 245 -10.54 23.04 16.04
N VAL A 246 -10.58 23.32 14.73
CA VAL A 246 -11.73 23.99 14.10
C VAL A 246 -12.99 23.12 14.22
N VAL A 247 -12.87 21.80 14.01
CA VAL A 247 -13.97 20.85 14.25
C VAL A 247 -14.38 20.83 15.73
N ARG A 248 -13.41 20.79 16.67
CA ARG A 248 -13.68 20.83 18.11
C ARG A 248 -14.45 22.09 18.52
N ARG A 249 -14.05 23.28 18.05
CA ARG A 249 -14.75 24.57 18.31
C ARG A 249 -16.16 24.58 17.74
N GLY A 250 -16.35 24.01 16.55
CA GLY A 250 -17.67 23.85 15.95
C GLY A 250 -18.57 22.94 16.78
N LEU A 251 -18.07 21.79 17.24
CA LEU A 251 -18.81 20.89 18.13
C LEU A 251 -19.11 21.53 19.49
N ALA A 252 -18.15 22.22 20.10
CA ALA A 252 -18.32 22.86 21.41
C ALA A 252 -19.45 23.90 21.47
N THR A 253 -19.80 24.50 20.33
CA THR A 253 -20.96 25.41 20.22
C THR A 253 -22.29 24.67 20.04
N LEU A 254 -22.28 23.40 19.62
CA LEU A 254 -23.44 22.72 18.99
C LEU A 254 -23.88 21.39 19.64
N VAL A 255 -23.05 20.76 20.47
CA VAL A 255 -23.34 19.44 21.08
C VAL A 255 -23.45 19.40 22.61
N PRO A 256 -22.81 20.27 23.42
CA PRO A 256 -22.92 20.19 24.88
C PRO A 256 -24.36 20.34 25.37
N GLY A 257 -24.71 19.56 26.40
CA GLY A 257 -26.04 19.55 27.02
C GLY A 257 -27.11 18.75 26.26
N ARG A 258 -26.81 18.20 25.08
CA ARG A 258 -27.77 17.41 24.26
C ARG A 258 -27.67 15.92 24.62
N THR A 259 -28.82 15.25 24.79
CA THR A 259 -28.87 13.82 25.13
C THR A 259 -29.04 12.97 23.88
N ILE A 260 -28.28 11.89 23.75
CA ILE A 260 -28.41 10.96 22.64
C ILE A 260 -29.71 10.16 22.79
N ARG A 261 -30.62 10.29 21.82
CA ARG A 261 -31.85 9.50 21.73
C ARG A 261 -31.65 8.20 20.96
N ALA A 262 -30.90 8.23 19.87
CA ALA A 262 -30.63 7.06 19.03
C ALA A 262 -29.29 7.21 18.30
N VAL A 263 -28.67 6.06 17.99
CA VAL A 263 -27.46 5.99 17.17
C VAL A 263 -27.67 4.96 16.07
N SER A 264 -27.37 5.32 14.82
CA SER A 264 -27.42 4.41 13.67
C SER A 264 -26.04 4.26 13.07
N VAL A 265 -25.46 3.05 13.13
CA VAL A 265 -24.18 2.73 12.49
C VAL A 265 -24.44 2.15 11.10
N LEU A 266 -24.32 2.98 10.07
CA LEU A 266 -24.57 2.63 8.67
C LEU A 266 -23.43 1.81 8.05
N HIS A 267 -22.27 1.75 8.70
CA HIS A 267 -21.13 0.94 8.27
C HIS A 267 -20.24 0.60 9.48
N PRO A 268 -19.81 -0.66 9.68
CA PRO A 268 -19.10 -1.07 10.90
C PRO A 268 -17.65 -0.58 10.97
N ARG A 269 -16.99 -0.28 9.83
CA ARG A 269 -15.54 0.03 9.80
C ARG A 269 -15.09 1.21 10.68
N PRO A 270 -15.81 2.34 10.81
CA PRO A 270 -15.42 3.42 11.73
C PRO A 270 -15.49 3.04 13.21
N VAL A 271 -16.35 2.09 13.61
CA VAL A 271 -16.45 1.60 15.00
C VAL A 271 -15.60 0.34 15.25
N ARG A 272 -14.72 -0.05 14.32
CA ARG A 272 -13.82 -1.22 14.47
C ARG A 272 -12.90 -1.20 15.70
N ALA A 273 -12.72 -0.02 16.30
CA ALA A 273 -11.93 0.15 17.52
C ALA A 273 -12.74 -0.16 18.80
N HIS A 274 -14.06 -0.33 18.67
CA HIS A 274 -14.97 -0.76 19.74
C HIS A 274 -15.14 -2.30 19.66
N PRO A 275 -14.51 -3.10 20.54
CA PRO A 275 -14.37 -4.54 20.31
C PRO A 275 -15.70 -5.31 20.33
N ALA A 276 -16.70 -4.81 21.04
CA ALA A 276 -18.04 -5.41 21.14
C ALA A 276 -18.93 -5.19 19.89
N GLY A 277 -18.46 -4.41 18.91
CA GLY A 277 -19.12 -4.23 17.62
C GLY A 277 -20.13 -3.06 17.55
N PRO A 278 -20.76 -2.87 16.38
CA PRO A 278 -21.56 -1.67 16.08
C PRO A 278 -22.84 -1.54 16.90
N ASP A 279 -23.51 -2.65 17.20
CA ASP A 279 -24.78 -2.65 17.93
C ASP A 279 -24.57 -2.32 19.40
N ASP A 280 -23.54 -2.89 20.02
CA ASP A 280 -23.11 -2.56 21.38
C ASP A 280 -22.65 -1.11 21.50
N PHE A 281 -21.86 -0.62 20.53
CA PHE A 281 -21.48 0.80 20.44
C PHE A 281 -22.72 1.71 20.37
N ALA A 282 -23.71 1.39 19.53
CA ALA A 282 -24.93 2.17 19.41
C ALA A 282 -25.77 2.13 20.70
N HIS A 283 -25.91 0.94 21.30
CA HIS A 283 -26.67 0.73 22.53
C HIS A 283 -26.09 1.51 23.71
N ASN A 284 -24.78 1.38 23.94
CA ASN A 284 -24.11 2.03 25.08
C ASN A 284 -24.12 3.56 25.01
N LEU A 285 -24.35 4.17 23.84
CA LEU A 285 -24.41 5.62 23.67
C LEU A 285 -25.79 6.22 23.97
N ILE A 286 -26.87 5.43 23.90
CA ILE A 286 -28.24 5.94 24.10
C ILE A 286 -28.44 6.40 25.55
N GLY A 287 -29.08 7.55 25.71
CA GLY A 287 -29.38 8.17 27.00
C GLY A 287 -28.24 9.02 27.59
N ARG A 288 -27.05 9.05 26.97
CA ARG A 288 -25.92 9.85 27.46
C ARG A 288 -25.99 11.30 26.97
N THR A 289 -25.58 12.24 27.83
CA THR A 289 -25.55 13.68 27.53
C THR A 289 -24.11 14.14 27.30
N PHE A 290 -23.83 14.83 26.18
CA PHE A 290 -22.51 15.38 25.90
C PHE A 290 -22.18 16.62 26.76
N THR A 291 -20.90 16.83 27.02
CA THR A 291 -20.31 18.04 27.62
C THR A 291 -19.34 18.69 26.63
N GLU A 292 -18.45 19.61 27.07
CA GLU A 292 -17.55 20.32 26.14
C GLU A 292 -16.53 19.38 25.47
N PRO A 293 -16.48 19.32 24.13
CA PRO A 293 -15.51 18.52 23.38
C PRO A 293 -14.06 19.00 23.56
N ARG A 294 -13.16 18.04 23.70
CA ARG A 294 -11.73 18.20 24.00
C ARG A 294 -10.86 17.60 22.89
N ARG A 295 -9.56 17.86 22.92
CA ARG A 295 -8.60 17.46 21.87
C ARG A 295 -7.20 17.23 22.44
N ARG A 296 -6.47 16.27 21.86
CA ARG A 296 -5.06 16.00 22.12
C ARG A 296 -4.38 15.67 20.79
N GLY A 297 -3.59 16.60 20.27
CA GLY A 297 -3.01 16.48 18.93
C GLY A 297 -4.08 16.37 17.85
N LYS A 298 -4.26 15.17 17.28
CA LYS A 298 -5.19 14.87 16.17
C LYS A 298 -6.39 14.02 16.59
N TYR A 299 -6.44 13.63 17.85
CA TYR A 299 -7.61 13.01 18.46
C TYR A 299 -8.48 14.09 19.08
N LEU A 300 -9.79 13.92 18.96
CA LEU A 300 -10.80 14.70 19.67
C LEU A 300 -11.72 13.74 20.43
N TRP A 301 -12.27 14.15 21.55
CA TRP A 301 -13.29 13.37 22.24
C TRP A 301 -14.42 14.26 22.74
N LEU A 302 -15.61 13.68 22.83
CA LEU A 302 -16.81 14.32 23.36
C LEU A 302 -17.09 13.65 24.71
N PRO A 303 -16.76 14.29 25.85
CA PRO A 303 -17.01 13.71 27.17
C PRO A 303 -18.50 13.67 27.48
N PHE A 304 -18.94 12.65 28.21
CA PHE A 304 -20.30 12.52 28.73
C PHE A 304 -20.40 13.04 30.17
N THR A 305 -21.62 13.30 30.62
CA THR A 305 -21.90 13.70 32.01
C THR A 305 -21.67 12.58 33.04
N ASP A 306 -21.52 11.33 32.59
CA ASP A 306 -21.30 10.15 33.44
C ASP A 306 -19.82 9.83 33.73
N GLY A 307 -18.88 10.53 33.07
CA GLY A 307 -17.44 10.34 33.21
C GLY A 307 -16.76 9.57 32.07
N ASP A 308 -17.51 8.99 31.14
CA ASP A 308 -16.97 8.37 29.92
C ASP A 308 -16.79 9.41 28.80
N ALA A 309 -16.24 8.99 27.65
CA ALA A 309 -16.19 9.83 26.46
C ALA A 309 -16.42 9.07 25.15
N LEU A 310 -16.93 9.76 24.14
CA LEU A 310 -16.87 9.33 22.75
C LEU A 310 -15.54 9.80 22.13
N LEU A 311 -14.56 8.90 22.03
CA LEU A 311 -13.27 9.15 21.39
C LEU A 311 -13.43 9.11 19.86
N ALA A 312 -12.85 10.09 19.17
CA ALA A 312 -12.88 10.21 17.73
C ALA A 312 -11.50 10.55 17.12
N HIS A 313 -11.21 9.93 15.98
CA HIS A 313 -10.09 10.30 15.11
C HIS A 313 -10.62 10.52 13.71
N LEU A 314 -10.35 11.69 13.11
CA LEU A 314 -10.92 12.03 11.79
C LEU A 314 -10.26 11.27 10.63
N GLY A 315 -9.11 10.62 10.84
CA GLY A 315 -8.39 9.95 9.75
C GLY A 315 -8.03 10.96 8.66
N MET A 316 -8.17 10.60 7.38
CA MET A 316 -7.90 11.50 6.25
C MET A 316 -9.11 12.30 5.73
N SER A 317 -10.33 11.83 5.98
CA SER A 317 -11.55 12.36 5.36
C SER A 317 -12.80 12.25 6.24
N GLY A 318 -12.62 11.93 7.52
CA GLY A 318 -13.68 11.98 8.53
C GLY A 318 -14.05 13.41 8.86
N GLN A 319 -15.35 13.66 8.98
CA GLN A 319 -15.93 14.96 9.27
C GLN A 319 -17.16 14.78 10.17
N PHE A 320 -17.35 15.68 11.12
CA PHE A 320 -18.62 15.86 11.82
C PHE A 320 -19.45 16.96 11.18
N ARG A 321 -20.74 16.70 11.01
CA ARG A 321 -21.74 17.65 10.52
C ARG A 321 -22.95 17.64 11.43
N LEU A 322 -23.60 18.78 11.60
CA LEU A 322 -24.98 18.85 12.07
C LEU A 322 -25.87 19.22 10.89
N ASP A 323 -26.68 18.27 10.45
CA ASP A 323 -27.70 18.46 9.40
C ASP A 323 -29.09 18.17 10.03
N ARG A 324 -30.19 18.66 9.45
CA ARG A 324 -31.53 18.31 9.96
C ARG A 324 -31.80 16.80 9.79
N PRO A 325 -32.56 16.13 10.69
CA PRO A 325 -32.86 14.70 10.55
C PRO A 325 -33.54 14.33 9.23
N ASP A 326 -34.40 15.22 8.69
CA ASP A 326 -35.10 15.07 7.41
C ASP A 326 -34.26 15.44 6.17
N ALA A 327 -33.09 16.06 6.36
CA ALA A 327 -32.22 16.41 5.24
C ALA A 327 -31.56 15.16 4.64
N PRO A 328 -31.46 15.03 3.30
CA PRO A 328 -30.81 13.91 2.63
C PRO A 328 -29.44 13.58 3.23
N LEU A 329 -29.11 12.29 3.33
CA LEU A 329 -27.82 11.85 3.85
C LEU A 329 -26.69 12.24 2.88
N PRO A 330 -25.65 12.95 3.33
CA PRO A 330 -24.45 13.15 2.52
C PRO A 330 -23.84 11.81 2.07
N PRO A 331 -23.29 11.72 0.85
CA PRO A 331 -22.57 10.53 0.40
C PRO A 331 -21.45 10.17 1.39
N ASN A 332 -21.29 8.89 1.69
CA ASN A 332 -20.32 8.37 2.67
C ASN A 332 -20.63 8.73 4.14
N THR A 333 -21.86 9.11 4.48
CA THR A 333 -22.29 9.14 5.89
C THR A 333 -22.21 7.74 6.49
N ARG A 334 -21.62 7.61 7.69
CA ARG A 334 -21.30 6.33 8.33
C ARG A 334 -22.02 6.11 9.65
N ILE A 335 -22.19 7.17 10.45
CA ILE A 335 -22.86 7.11 11.75
C ILE A 335 -23.79 8.32 11.86
N LEU A 336 -25.00 8.08 12.35
CA LEU A 336 -25.99 9.09 12.71
C LEU A 336 -26.17 9.07 14.23
N VAL A 337 -26.27 10.24 14.85
CA VAL A 337 -26.58 10.42 16.26
C VAL A 337 -27.74 11.42 16.36
N ASP A 338 -28.90 10.90 16.75
CA ASP A 338 -30.12 11.65 16.97
C ASP A 338 -30.21 12.06 18.44
N PHE A 339 -30.73 13.27 18.68
CA PHE A 339 -30.86 13.84 20.02
C PHE A 339 -32.32 13.85 20.48
N ASP A 340 -32.51 13.92 21.80
CA ASP A 340 -33.82 14.01 22.46
C ASP A 340 -34.59 15.29 22.13
N ASP A 341 -33.86 16.40 21.97
CA ASP A 341 -34.39 17.73 21.61
C ASP A 341 -35.04 17.84 20.21
N GLY A 342 -34.93 16.81 19.37
CA GLY A 342 -35.45 16.81 17.99
C GLY A 342 -34.76 17.80 17.05
N GLY A 343 -33.62 18.37 17.47
CA GLY A 343 -32.82 19.33 16.70
C GLY A 343 -31.98 18.67 15.60
N ALA A 344 -30.91 19.35 15.18
CA ALA A 344 -30.03 18.83 14.14
C ALA A 344 -29.31 17.54 14.59
N GLN A 345 -29.31 16.53 13.71
CA GLN A 345 -28.68 15.23 13.87
C GLN A 345 -27.16 15.37 13.66
N LEU A 346 -26.35 14.81 14.57
CA LEU A 346 -24.91 14.76 14.41
C LEU A 346 -24.55 13.58 13.49
N ARG A 347 -23.85 13.87 12.39
CA ARG A 347 -23.48 12.89 11.37
C ARG A 347 -21.96 12.79 11.28
N PHE A 348 -21.43 11.56 11.30
CA PHE A 348 -20.04 11.28 10.95
C PHE A 348 -19.96 10.80 9.49
N VAL A 349 -19.28 11.57 8.66
CA VAL A 349 -19.06 11.29 7.23
C VAL A 349 -17.59 10.95 7.03
N ASP A 350 -17.28 9.84 6.36
CA ASP A 350 -15.89 9.52 5.98
C ASP A 350 -15.83 8.77 4.65
N GLN A 351 -15.22 9.39 3.63
CA GLN A 351 -15.04 8.78 2.32
C GLN A 351 -14.07 7.57 2.36
N ARG A 352 -12.96 7.67 3.10
CA ARG A 352 -11.88 6.66 3.08
C ARG A 352 -12.00 5.59 4.16
N MET A 353 -12.90 5.77 5.14
CA MET A 353 -13.07 4.85 6.27
C MET A 353 -11.77 4.62 7.07
N PHE A 354 -11.05 5.72 7.27
CA PHE A 354 -9.79 5.81 8.01
C PHE A 354 -9.97 6.57 9.33
N GLY A 355 -11.02 7.40 9.44
CA GLY A 355 -11.50 7.89 10.71
C GLY A 355 -12.21 6.81 11.49
N GLY A 356 -12.36 7.01 12.79
CA GLY A 356 -13.00 6.06 13.68
C GLY A 356 -13.52 6.70 14.96
N LEU A 357 -14.44 5.96 15.58
CA LEU A 357 -15.19 6.33 16.78
C LEU A 357 -15.19 5.13 17.74
N ALA A 358 -14.98 5.39 19.02
CA ALA A 358 -15.01 4.38 20.08
C ALA A 358 -15.54 4.99 21.38
N LEU A 359 -16.21 4.19 22.19
CA LEU A 359 -16.49 4.56 23.58
C LEU A 359 -15.22 4.37 24.41
N SER A 360 -14.87 5.36 25.22
CA SER A 360 -13.76 5.33 26.17
C SER A 360 -14.32 5.45 27.61
N PRO A 361 -14.44 4.34 28.35
CA PRO A 361 -14.87 4.34 29.74
C PRO A 361 -13.92 5.14 30.64
N GLY A 362 -14.45 6.02 31.49
CA GLY A 362 -13.67 6.96 32.32
C GLY A 362 -12.92 8.04 31.54
N GLY A 363 -13.03 8.08 30.21
CA GLY A 363 -12.23 8.92 29.32
C GLY A 363 -12.60 10.41 29.28
N ALA A 364 -13.47 10.91 30.15
CA ALA A 364 -13.98 12.29 30.05
C ALA A 364 -12.88 13.36 30.10
N GLU A 365 -11.94 13.23 31.05
CA GLU A 365 -10.83 14.18 31.21
C GLU A 365 -9.69 13.94 30.21
N LEU A 366 -9.30 12.68 30.02
CA LEU A 366 -8.35 12.21 28.99
C LEU A 366 -8.57 10.71 28.74
N PRO A 367 -8.94 10.28 27.52
CA PRO A 367 -9.08 8.86 27.17
C PRO A 367 -7.75 8.10 27.31
N ASP A 368 -7.77 6.96 28.02
CA ASP A 368 -6.59 6.12 28.27
C ASP A 368 -5.93 5.65 26.97
N GLU A 369 -6.72 5.40 25.93
CA GLU A 369 -6.28 4.97 24.60
C GLU A 369 -5.32 6.00 23.96
N ILE A 370 -5.41 7.28 24.36
CA ILE A 370 -4.57 8.37 23.85
C ILE A 370 -3.71 9.03 24.94
N ALA A 371 -3.68 8.49 26.17
CA ALA A 371 -2.88 9.04 27.27
C ALA A 371 -1.36 9.08 26.93
N HIS A 372 -0.90 8.17 26.07
CA HIS A 372 0.46 8.12 25.54
C HIS A 372 0.79 9.20 24.48
N ILE A 373 -0.21 9.98 24.01
CA ILE A 373 -0.03 11.06 23.04
C ILE A 373 0.41 12.33 23.78
N ALA A 374 1.59 12.84 23.38
CA ALA A 374 2.19 14.02 24.00
C ALA A 374 1.31 15.26 23.85
N ARG A 375 1.51 16.25 24.74
CA ARG A 375 0.90 17.58 24.60
C ARG A 375 1.34 18.25 23.30
N ASP A 376 0.51 19.15 22.78
CA ASP A 376 0.81 19.92 21.57
C ASP A 376 1.27 21.34 21.90
N LEU A 377 1.69 22.10 20.88
CA LEU A 377 2.31 23.42 21.07
C LEU A 377 1.35 24.52 21.55
N PHE A 378 0.05 24.26 21.64
CA PHE A 378 -0.97 25.18 22.16
C PHE A 378 -1.46 24.81 23.56
N ASP A 379 -1.12 23.61 24.04
CA ASP A 379 -1.45 23.14 25.39
C ASP A 379 -0.78 24.04 26.44
N PRO A 380 -1.54 24.66 27.37
CA PRO A 380 -1.00 25.60 28.35
C PRO A 380 -0.05 24.94 29.36
N ASP A 381 -0.16 23.64 29.58
CA ASP A 381 0.68 22.88 30.52
C ASP A 381 1.96 22.33 29.86
N LEU A 382 2.26 22.70 28.61
CA LEU A 382 3.44 22.20 27.90
C LEU A 382 4.74 22.75 28.49
N ASP A 383 5.53 21.87 29.12
CA ASP A 383 6.94 22.14 29.45
C ASP A 383 7.80 22.18 28.17
N LEU A 384 7.86 23.36 27.55
CA LEU A 384 8.67 23.62 26.36
C LEU A 384 10.18 23.39 26.61
N PRO A 385 10.79 23.79 27.74
CA PRO A 385 12.16 23.37 28.09
C PRO A 385 12.39 21.85 28.05
N ALA A 386 11.51 21.04 28.66
CA ALA A 386 11.61 19.59 28.66
C ALA A 386 11.41 19.00 27.24
N LEU A 387 10.47 19.54 26.46
CA LEU A 387 10.29 19.16 25.05
C LEU A 387 11.55 19.44 24.22
N VAL A 388 12.17 20.62 24.37
CA VAL A 388 13.43 20.97 23.69
C VAL A 388 14.56 20.02 24.10
N ALA A 389 14.61 19.63 25.38
CA ALA A 389 15.56 18.62 25.85
C ALA A 389 15.30 17.25 25.24
N ASP A 390 14.04 16.80 25.14
CA ASP A 390 13.72 15.49 24.56
C ASP A 390 14.01 15.40 23.07
N VAL A 391 13.62 16.40 22.29
CA VAL A 391 13.93 16.50 20.85
C VAL A 391 15.44 16.36 20.63
N ARG A 392 16.27 16.97 21.48
CA ARG A 392 17.74 16.90 21.42
C ARG A 392 18.35 15.59 21.92
N ARG A 393 17.57 14.68 22.51
CA ARG A 393 18.01 13.30 22.79
C ARG A 393 17.83 12.37 21.57
N ARG A 394 17.03 12.78 20.58
CA ARG A 394 16.70 11.93 19.41
C ARG A 394 17.79 12.05 18.33
N ARG A 395 18.35 10.92 17.90
CA ARG A 395 19.37 10.84 16.83
C ARG A 395 18.80 10.87 15.40
N SER A 396 17.48 10.81 15.27
CA SER A 396 16.78 10.84 13.99
C SER A 396 16.78 12.24 13.37
N GLY A 397 16.52 12.31 12.06
CA GLY A 397 16.31 13.58 11.36
C GLY A 397 15.13 14.35 11.94
N ILE A 398 15.27 15.66 12.11
CA ILE A 398 14.35 16.51 12.85
C ILE A 398 12.89 16.43 12.39
N LYS A 399 12.62 16.24 11.09
CA LYS A 399 11.23 16.02 10.60
C LYS A 399 10.61 14.74 11.16
N ARG A 400 11.37 13.66 11.31
CA ARG A 400 10.89 12.41 11.93
C ARG A 400 10.55 12.61 13.41
N VAL A 401 11.26 13.51 14.10
CA VAL A 401 10.96 13.86 15.49
C VAL A 401 9.68 14.71 15.57
N LEU A 402 9.52 15.72 14.71
CA LEU A 402 8.30 16.55 14.67
C LEU A 402 7.03 15.75 14.32
N LEU A 403 7.13 14.70 13.51
CA LEU A 403 5.99 13.83 13.20
C LEU A 403 5.66 12.81 14.30
N ASN A 404 6.52 12.63 15.31
CA ASN A 404 6.28 11.68 16.38
C ASN A 404 5.31 12.25 17.43
N GLN A 405 4.07 11.76 17.42
CA GLN A 405 3.01 12.22 18.31
C GLN A 405 3.25 11.89 19.80
N GLN A 406 4.22 11.04 20.13
CA GLN A 406 4.70 10.79 21.50
C GLN A 406 5.80 11.79 21.95
N VAL A 407 6.29 12.66 21.07
CA VAL A 407 7.25 13.73 21.41
C VAL A 407 6.53 15.07 21.41
N VAL A 408 5.84 15.40 20.31
CA VAL A 408 4.95 16.56 20.20
C VAL A 408 3.81 16.18 19.28
N SER A 409 2.57 16.32 19.75
CA SER A 409 1.41 15.93 18.94
C SER A 409 0.89 17.07 18.07
N GLY A 410 0.00 16.74 17.14
CA GLY A 410 -0.70 17.73 16.33
C GLY A 410 0.04 18.15 15.06
N ILE A 411 1.38 18.22 15.09
CA ILE A 411 2.19 18.48 13.89
C ILE A 411 2.07 17.28 12.94
N GLY A 412 1.79 17.53 11.66
CA GLY A 412 1.86 16.55 10.59
C GLY A 412 2.77 16.97 9.46
N ASN A 413 2.47 16.44 8.26
CA ASN A 413 3.36 16.55 7.13
C ASN A 413 3.41 17.96 6.54
N ILE A 414 2.27 18.67 6.53
CA ILE A 414 2.17 20.06 6.07
C ILE A 414 2.94 20.95 7.04
N TYR A 415 2.52 20.98 8.30
CA TYR A 415 3.05 21.93 9.28
C TYR A 415 4.52 21.65 9.61
N ALA A 416 5.00 20.41 9.49
CA ALA A 416 6.43 20.11 9.58
C ALA A 416 7.24 20.72 8.42
N ASP A 417 6.82 20.58 7.16
CA ASP A 417 7.58 21.12 6.01
C ASP A 417 7.61 22.66 6.04
N GLU A 418 6.47 23.29 6.32
CA GLU A 418 6.35 24.75 6.47
C GLU A 418 7.22 25.28 7.62
N ALA A 419 7.14 24.67 8.81
CA ALA A 419 7.97 25.05 9.95
C ALA A 419 9.47 24.89 9.67
N LEU A 420 9.87 23.81 9.00
CA LEU A 420 11.26 23.57 8.59
C LEU A 420 11.75 24.59 7.56
N TRP A 421 10.88 25.03 6.64
CA TRP A 421 11.19 26.11 5.71
C TRP A 421 11.33 27.46 6.42
N GLN A 422 10.43 27.78 7.36
CA GLN A 422 10.48 29.00 8.17
C GLN A 422 11.76 29.05 9.02
N ALA A 423 12.07 27.96 9.74
CA ALA A 423 13.28 27.80 10.56
C ALA A 423 14.58 27.60 9.76
N ARG A 424 14.51 27.53 8.42
CA ARG A 424 15.64 27.29 7.50
C ARG A 424 16.43 26.01 7.84
N LEU A 425 15.71 24.92 8.08
CA LEU A 425 16.25 23.61 8.45
C LEU A 425 15.91 22.54 7.39
N HIS A 426 16.88 21.67 7.12
CA HIS A 426 16.67 20.48 6.30
C HIS A 426 16.02 19.38 7.13
N TYR A 427 15.01 18.68 6.59
CA TYR A 427 14.25 17.65 7.31
C TYR A 427 15.12 16.54 7.93
N GLY A 428 16.23 16.21 7.25
CA GLY A 428 17.20 15.19 7.66
C GLY A 428 18.30 15.68 8.61
N GLN A 429 18.26 16.93 9.09
CA GLN A 429 19.20 17.41 10.10
C GLN A 429 19.03 16.60 11.41
N PRO A 430 20.06 15.91 11.94
CA PRO A 430 19.91 15.14 13.18
C PRO A 430 19.54 16.04 14.35
N ALA A 431 18.51 15.68 15.13
CA ALA A 431 17.96 16.54 16.17
C ALA A 431 18.92 16.71 17.37
N ASP A 432 19.68 15.66 17.70
CA ASP A 432 20.79 15.67 18.67
C ASP A 432 21.93 16.66 18.33
N ARG A 433 22.08 17.02 17.05
CA ARG A 433 23.07 18.00 16.57
C ARG A 433 22.53 19.43 16.51
N LEU A 434 21.27 19.66 16.83
CA LEU A 434 20.71 21.02 16.88
C LEU A 434 20.98 21.69 18.24
N PRO A 435 21.47 22.95 18.25
CA PRO A 435 21.49 23.76 19.46
C PRO A 435 20.07 23.97 20.02
N ALA A 436 19.91 24.07 21.34
CA ALA A 436 18.62 24.26 22.00
C ALA A 436 17.84 25.46 21.45
N ALA A 437 18.51 26.59 21.18
CA ALA A 437 17.89 27.75 20.53
C ALA A 437 17.35 27.47 19.11
N ARG A 438 18.00 26.59 18.32
CA ARG A 438 17.51 26.21 16.98
C ARG A 438 16.33 25.24 17.04
N VAL A 439 16.28 24.38 18.06
CA VAL A 439 15.09 23.53 18.31
C VAL A 439 13.92 24.39 18.78
N ARG A 440 14.15 25.29 19.74
CA ARG A 440 13.12 26.22 20.23
C ARG A 440 12.54 27.06 19.08
N GLY A 441 13.38 27.70 18.28
CA GLY A 441 12.95 28.49 17.12
C GLY A 441 12.24 27.68 16.02
N LEU A 442 12.44 26.36 15.95
CA LEU A 442 11.67 25.48 15.07
C LEU A 442 10.30 25.14 15.65
N LEU A 443 10.19 24.91 16.96
CA LEU A 443 8.90 24.70 17.63
C LEU A 443 8.07 25.98 17.65
N GLU A 444 8.69 27.15 17.90
CA GLU A 444 8.07 28.46 17.74
C GLU A 444 7.57 28.67 16.30
N ALA A 445 8.39 28.38 15.29
CA ALA A 445 7.94 28.43 13.89
C ALA A 445 6.76 27.48 13.61
N ALA A 446 6.79 26.24 14.13
CA ALA A 446 5.67 25.30 13.97
C ALA A 446 4.39 25.79 14.63
N ARG A 447 4.49 26.40 15.83
CA ARG A 447 3.36 27.06 16.49
C ARG A 447 2.85 28.22 15.65
N THR A 448 3.71 29.10 15.15
CA THR A 448 3.31 30.22 14.28
C THR A 448 2.54 29.74 13.05
N VAL A 449 3.06 28.77 12.28
CA VAL A 449 2.35 28.28 11.07
C VAL A 449 0.99 27.66 11.41
N MET A 450 0.89 26.91 12.52
CA MET A 450 -0.39 26.34 12.95
C MET A 450 -1.38 27.39 13.48
N ASP A 451 -0.90 28.43 14.16
CA ASP A 451 -1.70 29.55 14.66
C ASP A 451 -2.21 30.41 13.50
N ASP A 452 -1.34 30.65 12.51
CA ASP A 452 -1.64 31.23 11.22
C ASP A 452 -2.73 30.45 10.45
N ALA A 453 -2.72 29.12 10.54
CA ALA A 453 -3.77 28.29 9.96
C ALA A 453 -5.06 28.37 10.78
N LEU A 454 -5.00 28.29 12.11
CA LEU A 454 -6.15 28.43 13.01
C LEU A 454 -6.89 29.76 12.82
N ALA A 455 -6.15 30.87 12.71
CA ALA A 455 -6.71 32.20 12.44
C ALA A 455 -7.40 32.29 11.07
N ALA A 456 -7.01 31.45 10.11
CA ALA A 456 -7.64 31.33 8.79
C ALA A 456 -8.75 30.25 8.72
N GLY A 457 -9.05 29.55 9.82
CA GLY A 457 -10.04 28.45 9.84
C GLY A 457 -9.50 27.09 9.40
N GLY A 458 -8.18 26.89 9.38
CA GLY A 458 -7.49 25.67 8.96
C GLY A 458 -6.97 25.74 7.52
N THR A 459 -6.42 24.62 7.03
CA THR A 459 -6.01 24.44 5.63
C THR A 459 -7.06 23.68 4.83
N SER A 460 -8.06 24.40 4.32
CA SER A 460 -9.10 23.85 3.45
C SER A 460 -8.56 23.48 2.07
N PHE A 461 -8.10 22.24 1.89
CA PHE A 461 -7.64 21.73 0.59
C PHE A 461 -8.77 21.38 -0.39
N ASP A 462 -10.04 21.45 0.02
CA ASP A 462 -11.18 21.10 -0.83
C ASP A 462 -12.51 21.65 -0.28
N ALA A 463 -13.53 21.74 -1.13
CA ALA A 463 -14.89 22.19 -0.77
C ALA A 463 -15.65 21.27 0.23
N LEU A 464 -15.00 20.20 0.69
CA LEU A 464 -15.52 19.21 1.62
C LEU A 464 -15.16 19.51 3.09
N TYR A 465 -14.15 20.35 3.37
CA TYR A 465 -13.97 20.91 4.71
C TYR A 465 -14.93 22.06 4.94
N VAL A 466 -16.15 21.63 5.24
CA VAL A 466 -17.27 22.44 5.66
C VAL A 466 -17.24 22.50 7.19
N ASN A 467 -17.45 23.69 7.77
CA ASN A 467 -17.65 23.84 9.20
C ASN A 467 -18.79 22.91 9.67
N VAL A 468 -18.80 22.57 10.96
CA VAL A 468 -19.78 21.65 11.56
C VAL A 468 -21.24 22.07 11.27
N ASN A 469 -21.48 23.37 11.06
CA ASN A 469 -22.78 23.97 10.72
C ASN A 469 -23.15 24.00 9.22
N GLY A 470 -22.35 23.41 8.32
CA GLY A 470 -22.64 23.40 6.88
C GLY A 470 -22.09 24.59 6.07
N SER A 471 -21.40 25.56 6.69
CA SER A 471 -20.73 26.66 5.97
C SER A 471 -19.33 26.27 5.45
N SER A 472 -19.02 26.53 4.19
CA SER A 472 -17.68 26.23 3.64
C SER A 472 -16.64 27.23 4.15
N GLY A 473 -15.58 26.72 4.77
CA GLY A 473 -14.38 27.49 5.09
C GLY A 473 -13.57 27.75 3.82
N TYR A 474 -14.06 28.67 2.97
CA TYR A 474 -13.26 29.24 1.88
C TYR A 474 -12.03 29.92 2.51
N PHE A 475 -10.83 29.36 2.34
CA PHE A 475 -9.59 30.11 2.11
C PHE A 475 -8.41 29.18 1.82
N GLY A 476 -7.92 29.20 0.58
CA GLY A 476 -6.62 28.62 0.23
C GLY A 476 -5.50 29.55 0.66
N ARG A 477 -4.98 29.41 1.89
CA ARG A 477 -3.78 30.14 2.31
C ARG A 477 -2.57 29.63 1.51
N SER A 478 -1.78 30.54 0.96
CA SER A 478 -0.62 30.23 0.12
C SER A 478 0.55 29.65 0.93
N LEU A 479 0.52 28.32 1.11
CA LEU A 479 1.61 27.52 1.69
C LEU A 479 2.97 27.94 1.10
N ALA A 480 4.00 28.04 1.93
CA ALA A 480 5.31 28.54 1.47
C ALA A 480 6.11 27.47 0.73
N VAL A 481 5.88 26.17 1.00
CA VAL A 481 6.55 25.03 0.35
C VAL A 481 5.64 23.85 0.01
N TYR A 482 4.67 23.51 0.86
CA TYR A 482 3.95 22.25 0.77
C TYR A 482 3.06 22.20 -0.49
N GLY A 483 3.14 21.09 -1.24
CA GLY A 483 2.41 20.93 -2.50
C GLY A 483 2.91 21.78 -3.67
N ARG A 484 3.94 22.62 -3.49
CA ARG A 484 4.41 23.61 -4.48
C ARG A 484 5.69 23.20 -5.20
N GLU A 485 5.82 21.90 -5.51
CA GLU A 485 6.93 21.35 -6.30
C GLU A 485 7.13 22.13 -7.62
N GLY A 486 8.39 22.38 -8.00
CA GLY A 486 8.74 23.14 -9.20
C GLY A 486 8.52 24.66 -9.11
N GLN A 487 7.63 25.14 -8.23
CA GLN A 487 7.36 26.57 -8.09
C GLN A 487 8.52 27.34 -7.42
N ALA A 488 8.59 28.64 -7.67
CA ALA A 488 9.59 29.51 -7.06
C ALA A 488 9.42 29.63 -5.53
N CYS A 489 10.50 29.39 -4.79
CA CYS A 489 10.57 29.63 -3.35
C CYS A 489 10.36 31.12 -3.04
N LEU A 490 9.38 31.44 -2.18
CA LEU A 490 9.01 32.81 -1.80
C LEU A 490 10.15 33.63 -1.14
N ARG A 491 11.24 32.99 -0.73
CA ARG A 491 12.39 33.64 -0.10
C ARG A 491 13.59 33.87 -1.03
N CYS A 492 13.74 33.07 -2.09
CA CYS A 492 14.97 33.09 -2.89
C CYS A 492 14.79 32.71 -4.37
N GLY A 493 13.56 32.64 -4.88
CA GLY A 493 13.24 32.36 -6.29
C GLY A 493 13.52 30.94 -6.79
N ARG A 494 14.48 30.21 -6.21
CA ARG A 494 14.86 28.85 -6.63
C ARG A 494 13.66 27.88 -6.58
N PRO A 495 13.45 27.03 -7.60
CA PRO A 495 12.42 26.00 -7.58
C PRO A 495 12.46 25.14 -6.33
N LEU A 496 11.27 24.88 -5.78
CA LEU A 496 11.03 23.96 -4.67
C LEU A 496 11.14 22.52 -5.15
N VAL A 497 11.67 21.64 -4.27
CA VAL A 497 11.81 20.21 -4.55
C VAL A 497 10.91 19.40 -3.63
N ARG A 498 10.37 18.31 -4.18
CA ARG A 498 9.69 17.24 -3.44
C ARG A 498 10.65 16.06 -3.34
N GLU A 499 10.79 15.50 -2.16
CA GLU A 499 11.62 14.32 -1.91
C GLU A 499 10.80 13.25 -1.16
N PRO A 500 11.06 11.95 -1.39
CA PRO A 500 10.41 10.87 -0.63
C PRO A 500 10.88 10.90 0.83
N PHE A 501 9.94 10.75 1.76
CA PHE A 501 10.18 10.84 3.19
C PHE A 501 9.19 9.96 3.97
N MET A 502 9.63 8.80 4.48
CA MET A 502 8.84 7.91 5.35
C MET A 502 7.39 7.69 4.89
N ASN A 503 7.21 7.04 3.74
CA ASN A 503 5.91 6.79 3.09
C ASN A 503 5.10 8.06 2.74
N ARG A 504 5.71 9.25 2.82
CA ARG A 504 5.13 10.57 2.54
C ARG A 504 6.04 11.37 1.61
N SER A 505 5.57 12.54 1.20
CA SER A 505 6.40 13.54 0.49
C SER A 505 6.91 14.59 1.47
N SER A 506 8.15 15.07 1.29
CA SER A 506 8.66 16.27 1.96
C SER A 506 8.96 17.35 0.92
N TYR A 507 8.41 18.54 1.13
CA TYR A 507 8.62 19.70 0.28
C TYR A 507 9.63 20.64 0.94
N ARG A 508 10.64 21.09 0.20
CA ARG A 508 11.63 22.05 0.70
C ARG A 508 12.20 22.95 -0.39
N CYS A 509 12.78 24.07 0.03
CA CYS A 509 13.65 24.87 -0.85
C CYS A 509 15.10 24.36 -0.76
N PRO A 510 15.73 23.92 -1.87
CA PRO A 510 17.07 23.36 -1.83
C PRO A 510 18.17 24.37 -1.49
N SER A 511 17.92 25.67 -1.71
CA SER A 511 18.84 26.76 -1.36
C SER A 511 18.69 27.22 0.11
N CYS A 512 17.43 27.42 0.56
CA CYS A 512 17.16 27.89 1.92
C CYS A 512 17.35 26.81 3.00
N GLN A 513 17.14 25.53 2.66
CA GLN A 513 17.24 24.39 3.56
C GLN A 513 18.38 23.48 3.08
N LYS A 514 19.61 23.96 3.31
CA LYS A 514 20.84 23.25 2.91
C LYS A 514 20.94 21.90 3.63
N ARG A 515 21.29 20.84 2.91
CA ARG A 515 21.56 19.52 3.48
C ARG A 515 22.67 19.62 4.55
N PRO A 516 22.60 18.86 5.66
CA PRO A 516 23.74 18.73 6.57
C PRO A 516 24.98 18.29 5.79
N GLY A 517 26.11 18.95 6.02
CA GLY A 517 27.38 18.51 5.46
C GLY A 517 27.80 17.14 6.03
N PRO A 518 28.67 16.40 5.33
CA PRO A 518 29.32 15.23 5.92
C PRO A 518 30.06 15.64 7.20
N LEU A 519 30.14 14.72 8.17
CA LEU A 519 30.93 14.95 9.38
C LEU A 519 32.37 15.31 8.97
N PRO A 520 33.00 16.36 9.55
CA PRO A 520 34.44 16.44 9.52
C PRO A 520 34.96 15.15 10.16
N SER A 521 35.85 14.43 9.48
CA SER A 521 36.43 13.22 10.04
C SER A 521 37.09 13.58 11.37
N ARG A 522 36.73 12.86 12.44
CA ARG A 522 37.48 12.96 13.70
C ARG A 522 38.91 12.56 13.38
N ARG A 523 39.81 13.53 13.23
CA ARG A 523 41.25 13.28 13.23
C ARG A 523 41.54 12.56 14.54
N MET A 524 41.80 11.26 14.46
CA MET A 524 42.36 10.51 15.58
C MET A 524 43.64 11.25 16.00
N PRO A 525 43.78 11.67 17.27
CA PRO A 525 45.04 12.26 17.70
C PRO A 525 46.12 11.18 17.56
N HIS A 526 47.12 11.44 16.71
CA HIS A 526 48.31 10.60 16.63
C HIS A 526 48.97 10.56 18.02
N ARG A 527 48.74 9.47 18.77
CA ARG A 527 49.59 9.13 19.91
C ARG A 527 50.96 8.80 19.35
N SER A 528 51.93 9.66 19.58
CA SER A 528 53.34 9.33 19.33
C SER A 528 53.74 8.21 20.28
N ILE A 529 54.09 7.05 19.71
CA ILE A 529 54.68 5.96 20.48
C ILE A 529 56.12 6.37 20.79
N ARG A 530 56.34 6.92 21.99
CA ARG A 530 57.70 7.10 22.51
C ARG A 530 58.23 5.72 22.91
N ASN A 531 59.29 5.27 22.23
CA ASN A 531 60.05 4.10 22.65
C ASN A 531 60.49 4.23 24.12
N ARG A 532 60.24 3.19 24.90
CA ARG A 532 60.99 2.88 26.13
C ARG A 532 61.63 1.50 25.97
N PRO A 533 62.87 1.30 26.45
CA PRO A 533 63.61 0.07 26.20
C PRO A 533 63.07 -1.09 27.06
N ILE A 534 63.17 -2.30 26.51
CA ILE A 534 62.76 -3.55 27.16
C ILE A 534 63.90 -4.02 28.06
N ALA A 535 63.64 -4.23 29.34
CA ALA A 535 64.53 -4.94 30.25
C ALA A 535 64.28 -6.46 30.15
N ARG A 536 65.34 -7.26 30.18
CA ARG A 536 65.27 -8.73 30.18
C ARG A 536 64.97 -9.26 31.59
N SER A 537 64.19 -10.33 31.67
CA SER A 537 64.22 -11.30 32.78
C SER A 537 63.91 -12.71 32.23
N GLU A 538 64.32 -13.74 32.95
CA GLU A 538 64.67 -15.04 32.37
C GLU A 538 63.52 -16.05 32.21
N VAL A 539 63.81 -17.10 31.45
CA VAL A 539 62.89 -18.20 31.11
C VAL A 539 63.05 -19.36 32.10
N VAL A 540 61.94 -19.80 32.70
CA VAL A 540 61.81 -21.15 33.28
C VAL A 540 60.60 -21.83 32.61
N ARG A 541 60.72 -23.15 32.35
CA ARG A 541 59.80 -23.94 31.52
C ARG A 541 58.77 -24.71 32.34
N GLU A 542 57.57 -24.89 31.79
CA GLU A 542 56.67 -26.01 32.11
C GLU A 542 56.11 -26.66 30.81
N PRO A 543 55.71 -27.96 30.80
CA PRO A 543 55.46 -28.72 29.59
C PRO A 543 53.97 -28.96 29.25
N LEU A 544 53.70 -29.31 27.99
CA LEU A 544 52.38 -29.49 27.39
C LEU A 544 51.57 -30.66 27.99
N MET A 545 50.24 -30.48 28.12
CA MET A 545 49.27 -31.58 28.17
C MET A 545 48.68 -31.90 26.78
N LYS A 546 48.41 -33.18 26.52
CA LYS A 546 47.90 -33.72 25.24
C LYS A 546 46.37 -33.90 25.26
N ALA A 547 45.78 -33.96 24.07
CA ALA A 547 44.35 -34.16 23.84
C ALA A 547 43.84 -35.59 24.17
N PRO A 548 42.54 -35.76 24.51
CA PRO A 548 41.92 -37.06 24.73
C PRO A 548 41.56 -37.80 23.42
N PRO A 549 41.38 -39.14 23.46
CA PRO A 549 41.18 -39.97 22.27
C PRO A 549 39.70 -40.10 21.84
N VAL A 550 39.52 -40.52 20.57
CA VAL A 550 38.23 -40.81 19.92
C VAL A 550 37.79 -42.24 20.20
N VAL A 551 36.49 -42.48 20.36
CA VAL A 551 35.87 -43.83 20.45
C VAL A 551 34.84 -43.97 19.31
N PRO A 552 34.85 -45.08 18.54
CA PRO A 552 33.92 -45.27 17.43
C PRO A 552 32.61 -45.95 17.86
N THR A 553 31.50 -45.56 17.25
CA THR A 553 30.21 -46.29 17.34
C THR A 553 29.68 -46.63 15.96
N THR A 554 29.47 -47.93 15.74
CA THR A 554 28.97 -48.54 14.50
C THR A 554 27.44 -48.50 14.41
N CYS A 555 26.89 -48.29 13.21
CA CYS A 555 25.48 -48.59 12.93
C CYS A 555 25.19 -50.09 12.99
N PRO A 556 23.99 -50.50 13.42
CA PRO A 556 23.30 -51.68 12.95
C PRO A 556 22.09 -51.35 12.05
N SER A 557 21.73 -52.35 11.25
CA SER A 557 20.71 -52.35 10.18
C SER A 557 19.26 -52.52 10.68
N ALA A 558 18.32 -52.40 9.75
CA ALA A 558 16.87 -52.47 9.99
C ALA A 558 16.28 -53.90 10.02
N GLU A 559 15.09 -54.00 10.64
CA GLU A 559 14.01 -55.02 10.45
C GLU A 559 14.28 -56.49 10.89
N PRO A 560 13.23 -57.34 11.10
CA PRO A 560 11.78 -57.11 10.95
C PRO A 560 10.86 -57.54 12.14
N ILE A 561 9.61 -57.01 12.11
CA ILE A 561 8.28 -57.63 12.39
C ILE A 561 8.09 -58.60 13.59
N GLU A 562 7.18 -58.23 14.50
CA GLU A 562 5.93 -58.98 14.80
C GLU A 562 4.77 -57.99 15.06
#